data_AF-A0AAD3AXX1-F1
#
_entry.id   AF-A0AAD3AXX1-F1
#
_cell.length_a   1.000
_cell.length_b   1.000
_cell.length_c   1.000
_cell.angle_alpha   90.00
_cell.angle_beta   90.00
_cell.angle_gamma   90.00
#
_symmetry.space_group_name_H-M   'P 1'
#
loop_
_entity.id
_entity.type
_entity.pdbx_description
1 polymer ?
#
loop_
_entity_poly.entity_id
_entity_poly.type
_entity_poly.pdbx_seq_one_letter_code
_entity_poly.pdbx_strand_id
1 'polypeptide(L)'
;MTTNLKAYLGDLKRAQAELLLPLIPPVKEGGRPRSVELLGVINALFYVLCKGCPWRWLPHDYPPDGTVCDYLRKWTEDGPLVKIHDCLRDYVRTMEGRHPAASAGVLDSQSVKTATMINQEVGYDGGKRINGT
;
A
#
# COMPACT_ATOMS: atom_id res chain seq x y z
N MET A 1 -9.93 20.94 -13.27
CA MET A 1 -8.90 21.92 -12.89
C MET A 1 -7.60 21.16 -12.74
N THR A 2 -6.74 21.19 -13.77
CA THR A 2 -5.40 20.61 -13.73
C THR A 2 -4.49 21.57 -12.97
N THR A 3 -4.55 21.49 -11.64
CA THR A 3 -3.54 22.11 -10.78
C THR A 3 -2.19 21.52 -11.14
N ASN A 4 -1.24 22.39 -11.49
CA ASN A 4 0.17 22.05 -11.73
C ASN A 4 0.79 21.67 -10.37
N LEU A 5 0.40 20.49 -9.87
CA LEU A 5 0.85 19.94 -8.61
C LEU A 5 2.24 19.37 -8.82
N LYS A 6 3.18 19.79 -7.98
CA LYS A 6 4.54 19.30 -8.01
C LYS A 6 4.56 17.89 -7.44
N ALA A 7 5.01 16.92 -8.24
CA ALA A 7 5.16 15.54 -7.77
C ALA A 7 6.14 15.44 -6.60
N TYR A 8 5.84 14.55 -5.65
CA TYR A 8 6.73 14.18 -4.57
C TYR A 8 7.77 13.15 -5.06
N LEU A 9 8.90 13.05 -4.34
CA LEU A 9 10.00 12.14 -4.70
C LEU A 9 9.58 10.65 -4.74
N GLY A 10 8.54 10.28 -3.98
CA GLY A 10 8.01 8.92 -3.92
C GLY A 10 6.85 8.64 -4.87
N ASP A 11 6.42 9.63 -5.66
CA ASP A 11 5.33 9.44 -6.61
C ASP A 11 5.78 8.57 -7.81
N LEU A 12 4.82 7.86 -8.39
CA LEU A 12 5.01 7.06 -9.57
C LEU A 12 5.57 7.89 -10.73
N LYS A 13 6.66 7.41 -11.32
CA LYS A 13 7.13 7.89 -12.63
C LYS A 13 6.13 7.47 -13.71
N ARG A 14 6.10 8.20 -14.83
CA ARG A 14 5.19 7.92 -15.96
C ARG A 14 5.21 6.44 -16.40
N ALA A 15 6.39 5.86 -16.59
CA ALA A 15 6.52 4.46 -17.00
C ALA A 15 5.94 3.47 -15.96
N GLN A 16 6.07 3.77 -14.67
CA GLN A 16 5.48 2.96 -13.61
C GLN A 16 3.96 3.12 -13.58
N ALA A 17 3.46 4.35 -13.77
CA ALA A 17 2.03 4.60 -13.87
C ALA A 17 1.40 3.84 -15.06
N GLU A 18 2.01 3.92 -16.24
CA GLU A 18 1.56 3.19 -17.44
C GLU A 18 1.52 1.68 -17.22
N LEU A 19 2.53 1.14 -16.52
CA LEU A 19 2.61 -0.27 -16.16
C LEU A 19 1.46 -0.69 -15.22
N LEU A 20 1.03 0.19 -14.32
CA LEU A 20 0.00 -0.11 -13.32
C LEU A 20 -1.43 0.07 -13.82
N LEU A 21 -1.67 0.92 -14.82
CA LEU A 21 -3.01 1.21 -15.34
C LEU A 21 -3.86 -0.05 -15.62
N PRO A 22 -3.34 -1.12 -16.24
CA PRO A 22 -4.12 -2.34 -16.51
C PRO A 22 -4.48 -3.14 -15.25
N LEU A 23 -3.76 -2.94 -14.14
CA LEU A 23 -4.00 -3.65 -12.88
C LEU A 23 -5.03 -2.95 -12.01
N ILE A 24 -5.34 -1.69 -12.31
CA ILE A 24 -6.31 -0.90 -11.58
C ILE A 24 -7.72 -1.41 -11.95
N PRO A 25 -8.56 -1.77 -10.95
CA PRO A 25 -9.90 -2.26 -11.22
C PRO A 25 -10.72 -1.26 -12.05
N PRO A 26 -11.45 -1.72 -13.08
CA PRO A 26 -12.30 -0.85 -13.88
C PRO A 26 -13.39 -0.20 -13.01
N VAL A 27 -14.01 0.86 -13.52
CA VAL A 27 -15.17 1.47 -12.85
C VAL A 27 -16.27 0.41 -12.74
N LYS A 28 -16.82 0.23 -11.53
CA LYS A 28 -17.93 -0.69 -11.32
C LYS A 28 -19.16 -0.19 -12.08
N GLU A 29 -19.91 -1.10 -12.68
CA GLU A 29 -21.17 -0.77 -13.34
C GLU A 29 -22.26 -0.45 -12.29
N GLY A 30 -22.95 0.66 -12.49
CA GLY A 30 -23.98 1.14 -11.55
C GLY A 30 -23.44 1.87 -10.31
N GLY A 31 -24.36 2.49 -9.55
CA GLY A 31 -24.03 3.27 -8.36
C GLY A 31 -23.42 4.64 -8.67
N ARG A 32 -22.75 5.24 -7.67
CA ARG A 32 -22.09 6.55 -7.82
C ARG A 32 -20.86 6.40 -8.72
N PRO A 33 -20.75 7.18 -9.82
CA PRO A 33 -19.56 7.16 -10.66
C PRO A 33 -18.30 7.48 -9.85
N ARG A 34 -17.21 6.76 -10.16
CA ARG A 34 -15.90 7.00 -9.55
C ARG A 34 -15.39 8.37 -10.01
N SER A 35 -15.18 9.28 -9.07
CA SER A 35 -14.57 10.59 -9.31
C SER A 35 -13.11 10.67 -8.86
N VAL A 36 -12.62 9.63 -8.17
CA VAL A 36 -11.28 9.58 -7.59
C VAL A 36 -10.29 9.07 -8.62
N GLU A 37 -9.16 9.79 -8.76
CA GLU A 37 -8.02 9.38 -9.57
C GLU A 37 -7.20 8.33 -8.81
N LEU A 38 -7.08 7.12 -9.36
CA LEU A 38 -6.57 5.94 -8.63
C LEU A 38 -5.05 5.87 -8.58
N LEU A 39 -4.32 6.47 -9.52
CA LEU A 39 -2.87 6.63 -9.41
C LEU A 39 -2.54 7.60 -8.25
N GLY A 40 -3.35 8.62 -8.04
CA GLY A 40 -3.28 9.53 -6.91
C GLY A 40 -3.51 8.84 -5.57
N VAL A 41 -4.39 7.83 -5.54
CA VAL A 41 -4.53 6.96 -4.37
C VAL A 41 -3.25 6.15 -4.13
N ILE A 42 -2.66 5.55 -5.17
CA ILE A 42 -1.40 4.80 -5.04
C ILE A 42 -0.25 5.70 -4.56
N ASN A 43 -0.11 6.90 -5.13
CA ASN A 43 0.89 7.87 -4.71
C ASN A 43 0.69 8.30 -3.25
N ALA A 44 -0.56 8.54 -2.82
CA ALA A 44 -0.88 8.84 -1.43
C ALA A 44 -0.48 7.69 -0.48
N LEU A 45 -0.72 6.43 -0.88
CA LEU A 45 -0.28 5.27 -0.11
C LEU A 45 1.24 5.19 -0.01
N PHE A 46 1.97 5.46 -1.09
CA PHE A 46 3.44 5.53 -1.05
C PHE A 46 3.93 6.67 -0.17
N TYR A 47 3.26 7.82 -0.19
CA TYR A 47 3.61 8.93 0.68
C TYR A 47 3.51 8.51 2.15
N VAL A 48 2.39 7.91 2.55
CA VAL A 48 2.17 7.41 3.92
C VAL A 48 3.21 6.33 4.27
N LEU A 49 3.45 5.37 3.37
CA LEU A 49 4.38 4.26 3.61
C LEU A 49 5.84 4.74 3.74
N CYS A 50 6.28 5.63 2.86
CA CYS A 50 7.67 6.09 2.82
C CYS A 50 7.96 7.19 3.85
N LYS A 51 6.99 8.04 4.20
CA LYS A 51 7.17 9.14 5.15
C LYS A 51 6.67 8.84 6.55
N GLY A 52 5.84 7.82 6.72
CA GLY A 52 5.26 7.45 8.01
C GLY A 52 4.34 8.54 8.59
N CYS A 53 3.70 9.35 7.76
CA CYS A 53 2.84 10.42 8.26
C CYS A 53 1.52 9.87 8.81
N PRO A 54 0.94 10.49 9.86
CA PRO A 54 -0.43 10.19 10.27
C PRO A 54 -1.40 10.43 9.11
N TRP A 55 -2.45 9.61 8.99
CA TRP A 55 -3.45 9.74 7.91
C TRP A 55 -4.04 11.14 7.79
N ARG A 56 -4.39 11.76 8.93
CA ARG A 56 -4.94 13.13 8.99
C ARG A 56 -3.96 14.23 8.54
N TRP A 57 -2.69 13.88 8.37
CA TRP A 57 -1.62 14.76 7.95
C TRP A 57 -1.21 14.50 6.49
N LEU A 58 -1.96 13.67 5.77
CA LEU A 58 -1.76 13.49 4.34
C LEU A 58 -1.90 14.85 3.63
N PRO A 59 -0.93 15.24 2.77
CA PRO A 59 -1.02 16.47 2.01
C PRO A 59 -2.33 16.62 1.22
N HIS A 60 -2.85 17.86 1.15
CA HIS A 60 -4.15 18.17 0.55
C HIS A 60 -4.20 18.08 -0.99
N ASP A 61 -3.05 17.90 -1.63
CA ASP A 61 -2.92 17.62 -3.07
C ASP A 61 -3.19 16.15 -3.42
N TYR A 62 -3.21 15.25 -2.43
CA TYR A 62 -3.69 13.89 -2.58
C TYR A 62 -5.22 13.79 -2.39
N PRO A 63 -5.84 12.67 -2.82
CA PRO A 63 -7.23 12.39 -2.45
C PRO A 63 -7.42 12.41 -0.92
N PRO A 64 -8.63 12.71 -0.42
CA PRO A 64 -8.89 12.77 1.02
C PRO A 64 -8.45 11.51 1.76
N ASP A 65 -7.87 11.66 2.94
CA ASP A 65 -7.31 10.58 3.76
C ASP A 65 -8.30 9.42 3.97
N GLY A 66 -9.57 9.71 4.27
CA GLY A 66 -10.62 8.70 4.39
C GLY A 66 -10.86 7.92 3.10
N THR A 67 -10.78 8.60 1.94
CA THR A 67 -10.91 7.94 0.62
C THR A 67 -9.73 7.01 0.36
N VAL A 68 -8.50 7.47 0.65
CA VAL A 68 -7.29 6.65 0.49
C VAL A 68 -7.35 5.42 1.39
N CYS A 69 -7.72 5.59 2.66
CA CYS A 69 -7.95 4.50 3.61
C CYS A 69 -8.98 3.48 3.12
N ASP A 70 -10.11 3.95 2.56
CA ASP A 70 -11.16 3.07 2.05
C ASP A 70 -10.68 2.22 0.87
N TYR A 71 -9.88 2.81 -0.03
CA TYR A 71 -9.28 2.06 -1.14
C TYR A 71 -8.24 1.06 -0.64
N LEU A 72 -7.41 1.43 0.34
CA LEU A 72 -6.44 0.51 0.94
C LEU A 72 -7.13 -0.73 1.51
N ARG A 73 -8.20 -0.53 2.28
CA ARG A 73 -8.99 -1.63 2.87
C ARG A 73 -9.54 -2.55 1.77
N LYS A 74 -10.26 -1.96 0.81
CA LYS A 74 -10.85 -2.71 -0.31
C LYS A 74 -9.81 -3.48 -1.12
N TRP A 75 -8.67 -2.87 -1.43
CA TRP A 75 -7.64 -3.52 -2.24
C TRP A 75 -6.82 -4.56 -1.49
N THR A 76 -6.75 -4.46 -0.17
CA THR A 76 -6.21 -5.52 0.68
C THR A 76 -7.10 -6.75 0.65
N GLU A 77 -8.41 -6.57 0.69
CA GLU A 77 -9.39 -7.66 0.67
C GLU A 77 -9.55 -8.27 -0.74
N ASP A 78 -9.61 -7.44 -1.78
CA ASP A 78 -9.90 -7.89 -3.16
C ASP A 78 -8.64 -8.38 -3.91
N GLY A 79 -7.43 -8.12 -3.39
CA GLY A 79 -6.15 -8.52 -3.99
C GLY A 79 -5.45 -7.59 -5.00
N PRO A 80 -6.00 -6.45 -5.50
CA PRO A 80 -5.25 -5.53 -6.36
C PRO A 80 -3.93 -5.05 -5.76
N LEU A 81 -3.87 -4.86 -4.45
CA LEU A 81 -2.68 -4.35 -3.77
C LEU A 81 -1.47 -5.28 -3.98
N VAL A 82 -1.69 -6.59 -3.88
CA VAL A 82 -0.64 -7.61 -4.09
C VAL A 82 -0.17 -7.59 -5.55
N LYS A 83 -1.09 -7.51 -6.51
CA LYS A 83 -0.76 -7.44 -7.94
C LYS A 83 0.07 -6.21 -8.29
N ILE A 84 -0.31 -5.05 -7.76
CA ILE A 84 0.43 -3.78 -7.94
C ILE A 84 1.83 -3.91 -7.33
N HIS A 85 1.93 -4.43 -6.11
CA HIS A 85 3.21 -4.67 -5.44
C HIS A 85 4.13 -5.59 -6.25
N ASP A 86 3.63 -6.75 -6.67
CA ASP A 86 4.42 -7.73 -7.42
C ASP A 86 4.89 -7.18 -8.76
N CYS A 87 4.02 -6.44 -9.46
CA CYS A 87 4.36 -5.80 -10.71
C CYS A 87 5.49 -4.77 -10.55
N LEU A 88 5.43 -3.91 -9.53
CA LEU A 88 6.49 -2.94 -9.26
C LEU A 88 7.78 -3.60 -8.79
N ARG A 89 7.70 -4.64 -7.96
CA ARG A 89 8.86 -5.43 -7.53
C ARG A 89 9.57 -6.02 -8.74
N ASP A 90 8.84 -6.65 -9.64
CA ASP A 90 9.39 -7.30 -10.82
C ASP A 90 10.01 -6.27 -11.78
N TYR A 91 9.37 -5.12 -11.94
CA TYR A 91 9.90 -3.98 -12.70
C TYR A 91 11.25 -3.50 -12.14
N VAL A 92 11.33 -3.23 -10.83
CA VAL A 92 12.56 -2.75 -10.18
C VAL A 92 13.67 -3.80 -10.26
N ARG A 93 13.36 -5.08 -10.01
CA ARG A 93 14.35 -6.16 -10.07
C ARG A 93 14.92 -6.32 -11.47
N THR A 94 14.08 -6.26 -12.50
CA THR A 94 14.52 -6.36 -13.90
C THR A 94 15.40 -5.16 -14.28
N MET A 95 15.04 -3.95 -13.86
CA MET A 95 15.84 -2.74 -14.07
C MET A 95 17.24 -2.82 -13.43
N GLU A 96 17.37 -3.56 -12.34
CA GLU A 96 18.64 -3.82 -11.66
C GLU A 96 19.40 -5.05 -12.20
N GLY A 97 18.93 -5.65 -13.30
CA GLY A 97 19.55 -6.85 -13.89
C GLY A 97 19.34 -8.12 -13.06
N ARG A 98 18.37 -8.14 -12.15
CA ARG A 98 18.03 -9.29 -11.31
C ARG A 98 16.84 -10.05 -11.89
N HIS A 99 16.75 -11.34 -11.60
CA HIS A 99 15.59 -12.17 -11.97
C HIS A 99 14.32 -11.66 -11.27
N PRO A 100 13.15 -11.54 -11.95
CA PRO A 100 11.91 -11.00 -11.36
C PRO A 100 11.47 -11.75 -10.10
N ALA A 101 11.40 -13.08 -10.17
CA ALA A 101 11.15 -13.90 -8.99
C ALA A 101 12.35 -13.86 -8.03
N ALA A 102 12.07 -13.80 -6.73
CA ALA A 102 13.08 -13.93 -5.70
C ALA A 102 13.70 -15.34 -5.72
N SER A 103 15.01 -15.43 -5.54
CA SER A 103 15.74 -16.71 -5.47
C SER A 103 15.77 -17.32 -4.08
N ALA A 104 15.44 -16.54 -3.04
CA ALA A 104 15.36 -16.97 -1.65
C ALA A 104 14.27 -16.16 -0.92
N GLY A 105 13.57 -16.79 0.03
CA GLY A 105 12.58 -16.16 0.89
C GLY A 105 13.04 -16.16 2.34
N VAL A 106 12.88 -15.03 3.03
CA VAL A 106 13.07 -14.93 4.48
C VAL A 106 11.69 -14.85 5.10
N LEU A 107 11.37 -15.81 5.97
CA LEU A 107 10.14 -15.80 6.77
C LEU A 107 10.53 -15.38 8.20
N ASP A 108 10.12 -14.18 8.58
CA ASP A 108 10.22 -13.69 9.94
C ASP A 108 8.81 -13.59 10.52
N SER A 109 8.57 -14.20 11.68
CA SER A 109 7.37 -13.91 12.44
C SER A 109 7.66 -12.71 13.33
N GLN A 110 6.79 -11.70 13.31
CA GLN A 110 6.82 -10.63 14.31
C GLN A 110 5.68 -10.81 15.29
N SER A 111 6.00 -10.61 16.57
CA SER A 111 5.06 -10.71 17.68
C SER A 111 4.99 -9.31 18.29
N VAL A 112 3.80 -8.71 18.29
CA VAL A 112 3.58 -7.38 18.88
C VAL A 112 3.10 -7.59 20.31
N LYS A 113 3.75 -6.92 21.26
CA LYS A 113 3.39 -7.04 22.67
C LYS A 113 1.98 -6.49 22.89
N THR A 114 1.09 -7.32 23.41
CA THR A 114 -0.27 -6.88 23.76
C THR A 114 -0.22 -5.89 24.93
N ALA A 115 -1.21 -4.99 25.01
CA ALA A 115 -1.34 -4.05 26.13
C ALA A 115 -1.35 -4.80 27.46
N THR A 116 -0.72 -4.23 28.49
CA THR A 116 -0.41 -4.89 29.78
C THR A 116 -1.64 -5.48 30.50
N MET A 117 -2.85 -5.01 30.16
CA MET A 117 -4.10 -5.39 30.81
C MET A 117 -4.92 -6.46 30.06
N ILE A 118 -4.49 -6.90 28.87
CA ILE A 118 -5.20 -7.91 28.09
C ILE A 118 -4.46 -9.24 28.22
N ASN A 119 -5.09 -10.20 28.90
CA ASN A 119 -4.54 -11.54 29.16
C ASN A 119 -5.46 -12.70 28.74
N GLN A 120 -6.66 -12.41 28.22
CA GLN A 120 -7.56 -13.41 27.65
C GLN A 120 -7.34 -13.49 26.14
N GLU A 121 -7.29 -14.72 25.62
CA GLU A 121 -7.12 -15.04 24.18
C GLU A 121 -5.80 -14.55 23.55
N VAL A 122 -4.73 -14.41 24.34
CA VAL A 122 -3.39 -14.01 23.85
C VAL A 122 -2.44 -15.21 23.79
N GLY A 123 -1.76 -15.38 22.66
CA GLY A 123 -0.72 -16.40 22.48
C GLY A 123 0.60 -16.03 23.16
N TYR A 124 1.36 -17.01 23.65
CA TYR A 124 2.70 -16.78 24.20
C TYR A 124 3.77 -17.25 23.22
N ASP A 125 4.60 -16.32 22.75
CA ASP A 125 5.78 -16.62 21.95
C ASP A 125 6.96 -16.95 22.87
N GLY A 126 7.29 -18.23 22.99
CA GLY A 126 8.40 -18.69 23.84
C GLY A 126 9.79 -18.28 23.35
N GLY A 127 9.95 -18.02 22.05
CA GLY A 127 11.23 -17.55 21.49
C GLY A 127 11.53 -16.11 21.88
N LYS A 128 10.48 -15.28 21.96
CA LYS A 128 10.59 -13.85 22.31
C LYS A 128 10.19 -13.53 23.75
N ARG A 129 9.63 -14.50 24.48
CA ARG A 129 9.10 -14.37 25.84
C ARG A 129 8.10 -13.22 25.98
N ILE A 130 7.22 -13.08 25.00
CA ILE A 130 6.19 -12.05 25.02
C ILE A 130 4.80 -12.67 24.84
N ASN A 131 3.83 -12.08 25.53
CA ASN A 131 2.41 -12.29 25.24
C ASN A 131 2.11 -11.48 23.97
N GLY A 132 1.86 -12.18 22.87
CA GLY A 132 1.41 -11.61 21.61
C GLY A 132 -0.11 -11.67 21.50
N THR A 133 -0.66 -10.97 20.51
CA THR A 133 -2.02 -11.20 20.00
C THR A 133 -2.09 -12.51 19.24
#